data_AF-A0A5Q4EBG8-F1
#
_entry.id   AF-A0A5Q4EBG8-F1
#
_cell.length_a   1.000
_cell.length_b   1.000
_cell.length_c   1.000
_cell.angle_alpha   90.00
_cell.angle_beta   90.00
_cell.angle_gamma   90.00
#
_symmetry.space_group_name_H-M   'P 1'
#
loop_
_entity.id
_entity.type
_entity.pdbx_description
1 polymer ?
#
loop_
_entity_poly.entity_id
_entity_poly.type
_entity_poly.pdbx_seq_one_letter_code
_entity_poly.pdbx_strand_id
1 'polypeptide(L)'
;NNFRMNVWAAVIDMIRARPILGIGPGNNAFNAVYPLFQRPRYTALSAYSVFLEVLVEAGIVGMVAFLWLLLLVFHQGWVQLQRLRETQDQQGYWLMGAIASITGILGQGIADTVMYRPQISTLWWMAIALVASYYPAQQAWASRSFKLR
;
A
#
# COMPACT_ATOMS: atom_id res chain seq x y z
N ASN A 1 -9.20 6.65 -24.55
CA ASN A 1 -9.16 6.54 -23.07
C ASN A 1 -10.36 7.23 -22.37
N ASN A 2 -11.55 7.29 -22.97
CA ASN A 2 -12.68 8.04 -22.40
C ASN A 2 -13.40 7.31 -21.26
N PHE A 3 -13.30 5.98 -21.18
CA PHE A 3 -13.97 5.20 -20.14
C PHE A 3 -13.39 5.48 -18.75
N ARG A 4 -12.08 5.28 -18.56
CA ARG A 4 -11.40 5.51 -17.27
C ARG A 4 -11.55 6.93 -16.76
N MET A 5 -11.46 7.92 -17.65
CA MET A 5 -11.57 9.33 -17.26
C MET A 5 -12.97 9.69 -16.72
N ASN A 6 -14.04 9.08 -17.27
CA ASN A 6 -15.39 9.26 -16.73
C ASN A 6 -15.58 8.54 -15.39
N VAL A 7 -15.02 7.34 -15.24
CA VAL A 7 -15.04 6.59 -13.97
C VAL A 7 -14.29 7.36 -12.89
N TRP A 8 -13.10 7.87 -13.19
CA TRP A 8 -12.29 8.65 -12.26
C TRP A 8 -12.99 9.94 -11.82
N ALA A 9 -13.70 10.62 -12.73
CA ALA A 9 -14.51 11.78 -12.36
C ALA A 9 -15.61 11.41 -11.34
N ALA A 10 -16.34 10.32 -11.57
CA ALA A 10 -17.36 9.84 -10.63
C ALA A 10 -16.75 9.44 -9.27
N VAL A 11 -15.60 8.77 -9.30
CA VAL A 11 -14.82 8.39 -8.10
C VAL A 11 -14.36 9.63 -7.31
N ILE A 12 -13.90 10.68 -7.97
CA ILE A 12 -13.53 11.93 -7.32
C ILE A 12 -14.74 12.56 -6.61
N ASP A 13 -15.92 12.53 -7.23
CA ASP A 13 -17.14 13.05 -6.62
C ASP A 13 -17.57 12.19 -5.41
N MET A 14 -17.37 10.87 -5.45
CA MET A 14 -17.57 9.97 -4.30
C MET A 14 -16.62 10.32 -3.14
N ILE A 15 -15.34 10.56 -3.44
CA ILE A 15 -14.34 10.96 -2.43
C ILE A 15 -14.76 12.29 -1.79
N ARG A 16 -15.23 13.26 -2.58
CA ARG A 16 -15.73 14.54 -2.06
C ARG A 16 -16.96 14.38 -1.18
N ALA A 17 -17.81 13.40 -1.44
CA ALA A 17 -18.99 13.13 -0.62
C ALA A 17 -18.64 12.52 0.75
N ARG A 18 -17.58 11.70 0.84
CA ARG A 18 -17.13 11.08 2.11
C ARG A 18 -15.59 11.11 2.26
N PRO A 19 -14.98 12.29 2.46
CA PRO A 19 -13.53 12.44 2.35
C PRO A 19 -12.74 11.87 3.52
N ILE A 20 -13.35 11.75 4.72
CA ILE A 20 -12.60 11.40 5.93
C ILE A 20 -12.45 9.88 6.09
N LEU A 21 -13.57 9.16 6.13
CA LEU A 21 -13.63 7.71 6.38
C LEU A 21 -13.93 6.89 5.12
N GLY A 22 -14.28 7.53 4.00
CA GLY A 22 -14.69 6.84 2.79
C GLY A 22 -16.08 6.19 2.87
N ILE A 23 -16.35 5.28 1.95
CA ILE A 23 -17.63 4.56 1.83
C ILE A 23 -17.65 3.23 2.59
N GLY A 24 -16.50 2.79 3.11
CA GLY A 24 -16.29 1.47 3.69
C GLY A 24 -15.57 0.52 2.71
N PRO A 25 -14.91 -0.53 3.23
CA PRO A 25 -14.10 -1.44 2.42
C PRO A 25 -14.96 -2.41 1.61
N GLY A 26 -14.45 -2.79 0.43
CA GLY A 26 -14.93 -3.89 -0.36
C GLY A 26 -15.91 -3.50 -1.48
N ASN A 27 -16.01 -4.41 -2.44
CA ASN A 27 -16.79 -4.23 -3.67
C ASN A 27 -18.30 -3.99 -3.41
N ASN A 28 -18.85 -4.51 -2.30
CA ASN A 28 -20.26 -4.29 -1.96
C ASN A 28 -20.55 -2.82 -1.64
N ALA A 29 -19.65 -2.16 -0.89
CA ALA A 29 -19.79 -0.74 -0.59
C ALA A 29 -19.65 0.10 -1.86
N PHE A 30 -18.67 -0.23 -2.72
CA PHE A 30 -18.49 0.43 -4.01
C PHE A 30 -19.71 0.31 -4.91
N ASN A 31 -20.25 -0.91 -5.10
CA ASN A 31 -21.42 -1.13 -5.95
C ASN A 31 -22.71 -0.52 -5.40
N ALA A 32 -22.81 -0.29 -4.09
CA ALA A 32 -23.95 0.41 -3.49
C ALA A 32 -23.90 1.93 -3.73
N VAL A 33 -22.70 2.52 -3.72
CA VAL A 33 -22.53 3.99 -3.78
C VAL A 33 -22.25 4.49 -5.20
N TYR A 34 -21.46 3.76 -5.99
CA TYR A 34 -21.07 4.15 -7.35
C TYR A 34 -22.25 4.49 -8.26
N PRO A 35 -23.39 3.75 -8.25
CA PRO A 35 -24.54 4.08 -9.09
C PRO A 35 -25.14 5.48 -8.87
N LEU A 36 -24.90 6.09 -7.70
CA LEU A 36 -25.37 7.46 -7.38
C LEU A 36 -24.54 8.54 -8.07
N PHE A 37 -23.29 8.22 -8.43
CA PHE A 37 -22.32 9.15 -9.04
C PHE A 37 -21.97 8.77 -10.48
N GLN A 38 -22.45 7.61 -10.96
CA GLN A 38 -22.12 7.10 -12.28
C GLN A 38 -22.61 8.02 -13.40
N ARG A 39 -21.80 8.19 -14.44
CA ARG A 39 -22.22 8.82 -15.67
C ARG A 39 -22.96 7.80 -16.55
N PRO A 40 -24.02 8.20 -17.29
CA PRO A 40 -24.75 7.29 -18.16
C PRO A 40 -23.80 6.55 -19.12
N ARG A 41 -23.94 5.22 -19.24
CA ARG A 41 -23.11 4.31 -20.05
C ARG A 41 -21.70 4.00 -19.51
N TYR A 42 -21.35 4.41 -18.28
CA TYR A 42 -20.05 4.15 -17.66
C TYR A 42 -20.17 3.42 -16.31
N THR A 43 -20.51 2.13 -16.37
CA THR A 43 -20.57 1.24 -15.20
C THR A 43 -19.17 0.77 -14.82
N ALA A 44 -18.74 0.98 -13.58
CA ALA A 44 -17.46 0.50 -13.07
C ALA A 44 -17.66 -0.43 -11.88
N LEU A 45 -16.73 -1.37 -11.72
CA LEU A 45 -16.68 -2.29 -10.59
C LEU A 45 -15.58 -1.90 -9.58
N SER A 46 -14.78 -0.87 -9.89
CA SER A 46 -13.67 -0.36 -9.09
C SER A 46 -13.14 0.95 -9.67
N ALA A 47 -12.34 1.71 -8.93
CA ALA A 47 -11.69 2.94 -9.41
C ALA A 47 -10.56 2.68 -10.44
N TYR A 48 -10.12 1.42 -10.60
CA TYR A 48 -9.00 1.03 -11.48
C TYR A 48 -7.64 1.66 -11.10
N SER A 49 -7.46 2.04 -9.83
CA SER A 49 -6.20 2.46 -9.24
C SER A 49 -6.24 2.15 -7.74
N VAL A 50 -5.22 1.48 -7.21
CA VAL A 50 -5.15 1.12 -5.77
C VAL A 50 -5.26 2.35 -4.90
N PHE A 51 -4.62 3.47 -5.29
CA PHE A 51 -4.66 4.71 -4.52
C PHE A 51 -6.06 5.33 -4.48
N LEU A 52 -6.74 5.39 -5.63
CA LEU A 52 -8.12 5.89 -5.67
C LEU A 52 -9.05 4.97 -4.90
N GLU A 53 -8.86 3.65 -4.98
CA GLU A 53 -9.67 2.68 -4.25
C GLU A 53 -9.50 2.85 -2.73
N VAL A 54 -8.27 2.95 -2.24
CA VAL A 54 -7.97 3.22 -0.82
C VAL A 54 -8.62 4.53 -0.36
N LEU A 55 -8.56 5.58 -1.19
CA LEU A 55 -9.14 6.88 -0.87
C LEU A 55 -10.68 6.87 -0.87
N VAL A 56 -11.31 6.11 -1.77
CA VAL A 56 -12.77 5.92 -1.81
C VAL A 56 -13.25 5.10 -0.63
N GLU A 57 -12.60 3.98 -0.35
CA GLU A 57 -13.02 3.01 0.67
C GLU A 57 -12.79 3.53 2.08
N ALA A 58 -11.62 4.11 2.35
CA ALA A 58 -11.15 4.46 3.70
C ALA A 58 -10.86 5.95 3.88
N GLY A 59 -11.09 6.78 2.86
CA GLY A 59 -10.90 8.22 2.93
C GLY A 59 -9.44 8.64 3.14
N ILE A 60 -9.27 9.89 3.55
CA ILE A 60 -7.94 10.46 3.82
C ILE A 60 -7.23 9.74 4.97
N VAL A 61 -7.98 9.21 5.94
CA VAL A 61 -7.41 8.46 7.07
C VAL A 61 -6.74 7.18 6.56
N GLY A 62 -7.43 6.41 5.72
CA GLY A 62 -6.87 5.22 5.10
C GLY A 62 -5.69 5.54 4.18
N MET A 63 -5.79 6.62 3.40
CA MET A 63 -4.69 7.07 2.54
C MET A 63 -3.45 7.45 3.34
N VAL A 64 -3.60 8.21 4.44
CA VAL A 64 -2.49 8.58 5.31
C VAL A 64 -1.86 7.34 5.95
N ALA A 65 -2.68 6.41 6.46
CA ALA A 65 -2.17 5.16 7.02
C ALA A 65 -1.40 4.32 5.97
N PHE A 66 -1.91 4.25 4.74
CA PHE A 66 -1.26 3.55 3.64
C PHE A 66 0.08 4.20 3.27
N LEU A 67 0.11 5.51 3.08
CA LEU A 67 1.35 6.25 2.79
C LEU A 67 2.36 6.15 3.94
N TRP A 68 1.88 6.17 5.19
CA TRP A 68 2.72 5.98 6.37
C TRP A 68 3.38 4.60 6.39
N LEU A 69 2.61 3.55 6.08
CA LEU A 69 3.15 2.20 5.93
C LEU A 69 4.23 2.16 4.84
N LEU A 70 3.98 2.76 3.67
CA LEU A 70 4.98 2.81 2.60
C LEU A 70 6.24 3.53 3.06
N LEU A 71 6.10 4.68 3.71
CA LEU A 71 7.23 5.44 4.25
C LEU A 71 8.06 4.57 5.20
N LEU A 72 7.42 3.88 6.15
CA LEU A 72 8.11 3.00 7.10
C LEU A 72 8.85 1.87 6.39
N VAL A 73 8.20 1.19 5.44
CA VAL A 73 8.79 0.06 4.72
C VAL A 73 9.99 0.50 3.88
N PHE A 74 9.87 1.60 3.12
CA PHE A 74 10.97 2.11 2.30
C PHE A 74 12.11 2.68 3.17
N HIS A 75 11.78 3.41 4.24
CA HIS A 75 12.79 3.93 5.16
C HIS A 75 13.57 2.79 5.83
N GLN A 76 12.87 1.77 6.35
CA GLN A 76 13.53 0.61 6.96
C GLN A 76 14.34 -0.18 5.94
N GLY A 77 13.77 -0.44 4.76
CA GLY A 77 14.47 -1.12 3.67
C GLY A 77 15.75 -0.38 3.28
N TRP A 78 15.71 0.95 3.20
CA TRP A 78 16.87 1.76 2.89
C TRP A 78 17.96 1.69 3.97
N VAL A 79 17.59 1.89 5.24
CA VAL A 79 18.53 1.84 6.37
C VAL A 79 19.20 0.47 6.48
N GLN A 80 18.43 -0.62 6.37
CA GLN A 80 19.00 -1.97 6.46
C GLN A 80 19.84 -2.32 5.23
N LEU A 81 19.47 -1.83 4.04
CA LEU A 81 20.27 -2.03 2.84
C LEU A 81 21.63 -1.34 2.93
N GLN A 82 21.68 -0.12 3.49
CA GLN A 82 22.95 0.57 3.76
C GLN A 82 23.82 -0.22 4.74
N ARG A 83 23.24 -0.72 5.83
CA ARG A 83 23.96 -1.55 6.82
C ARG A 83 24.52 -2.83 6.20
N LEU A 84 23.70 -3.58 5.45
CA LEU A 84 24.12 -4.83 4.81
C LEU A 84 25.19 -4.59 3.73
N ARG A 85 25.15 -3.43 3.06
CA ARG A 85 26.17 -3.01 2.12
C ARG A 85 27.52 -2.76 2.80
N GLU A 86 27.53 -2.13 3.97
CA GLU A 86 28.76 -1.90 4.76
C GLU A 86 29.39 -3.21 5.23
N THR A 87 28.57 -4.18 5.62
CA THR A 87 29.04 -5.51 6.06
C THR A 87 29.30 -6.50 4.91
N GLN A 88 29.06 -6.09 3.65
CA GLN A 88 29.11 -6.94 2.46
C GLN A 88 28.30 -8.25 2.58
N ASP A 89 27.16 -8.20 3.28
CA ASP A 89 26.32 -9.37 3.52
C ASP A 89 25.46 -9.68 2.28
N GLN A 90 25.46 -10.94 1.85
CA GLN A 90 24.64 -11.43 0.73
C GLN A 90 23.14 -11.31 0.99
N GLN A 91 22.71 -11.17 2.25
CA GLN A 91 21.32 -10.88 2.60
C GLN A 91 20.81 -9.56 1.98
N GLY A 92 21.70 -8.64 1.60
CA GLY A 92 21.34 -7.44 0.86
C GLY A 92 20.58 -7.73 -0.44
N TYR A 93 20.87 -8.84 -1.14
CA TYR A 93 20.18 -9.22 -2.38
C TYR A 93 18.70 -9.54 -2.16
N TRP A 94 18.38 -10.22 -1.07
CA TRP A 94 16.99 -10.52 -0.70
C TRP A 94 16.20 -9.25 -0.39
N LEU A 95 16.82 -8.32 0.34
CA LEU A 95 16.21 -7.04 0.67
C LEU A 95 15.97 -6.17 -0.59
N MET A 96 16.93 -6.13 -1.52
CA MET A 96 16.73 -5.46 -2.81
C MET A 96 15.57 -6.09 -3.61
N GLY A 97 15.48 -7.42 -3.63
CA GLY A 97 14.38 -8.14 -4.30
C GLY A 97 13.02 -7.82 -3.69
N ALA A 98 12.93 -7.72 -2.36
CA ALA A 98 11.72 -7.33 -1.66
C ALA A 98 11.29 -5.89 -2.01
N ILE A 99 12.23 -4.94 -1.95
CA ILE A 99 11.97 -3.53 -2.30
C ILE A 99 11.56 -3.41 -3.78
N ALA A 100 12.25 -4.10 -4.68
CA ALA A 100 11.91 -4.10 -6.11
C ALA A 100 10.50 -4.64 -6.36
N SER A 101 10.12 -5.73 -5.68
CA SER A 101 8.78 -6.33 -5.78
C SER A 101 7.69 -5.39 -5.27
N ILE A 102 7.90 -4.75 -4.12
CA ILE A 102 7.00 -3.72 -3.56
C ILE A 102 6.83 -2.57 -4.55
N THR A 103 7.94 -2.06 -5.10
CA THR A 103 7.92 -0.93 -6.04
C THR A 103 7.23 -1.30 -7.35
N GLY A 104 7.43 -2.51 -7.86
CA GLY A 104 6.78 -3.02 -9.06
C GLY A 104 5.26 -3.18 -8.88
N ILE A 105 4.82 -3.75 -7.76
CA ILE A 105 3.39 -3.88 -7.43
C ILE A 105 2.74 -2.49 -7.27
N LEU A 106 3.41 -1.54 -6.60
CA LEU A 106 2.91 -0.16 -6.48
C LEU A 106 2.82 0.54 -7.82
N GLY A 107 3.83 0.39 -8.68
CA GLY A 107 3.84 0.96 -10.02
C GLY A 107 2.65 0.47 -10.85
N GLN A 108 2.39 -0.83 -10.83
CA GLN A 108 1.19 -1.40 -11.45
C GLN A 108 -0.10 -0.90 -10.78
N GLY A 109 -0.07 -0.74 -9.45
CA GLY A 109 -1.19 -0.25 -8.63
C GLY A 109 -1.65 1.18 -8.94
N ILE A 110 -0.82 1.99 -9.62
CA ILE A 110 -1.22 3.32 -10.10
C ILE A 110 -2.31 3.20 -11.18
N ALA A 111 -2.19 2.22 -12.07
CA ALA A 111 -3.02 2.07 -13.26
C ALA A 111 -4.01 0.90 -13.17
N ASP A 112 -3.99 0.13 -12.09
CA ASP A 112 -4.88 -1.02 -11.92
C ASP A 112 -5.12 -1.32 -10.43
N THR A 113 -6.19 -2.03 -10.09
CA THR A 113 -6.49 -2.50 -8.72
C THR A 113 -5.97 -3.92 -8.47
N VAL A 114 -4.82 -4.24 -9.07
CA VAL A 114 -4.22 -5.58 -9.07
C VAL A 114 -4.02 -6.15 -7.65
N MET A 115 -3.79 -5.27 -6.68
CA MET A 115 -3.59 -5.60 -5.27
C MET A 115 -4.82 -6.19 -4.57
N TYR A 116 -6.03 -6.00 -5.13
CA TYR A 116 -7.27 -6.61 -4.61
C TYR A 116 -7.42 -8.08 -5.03
N ARG A 117 -6.52 -8.60 -5.89
CA ARG A 117 -6.41 -10.05 -6.16
C ARG A 117 -5.71 -10.72 -4.99
N PRO A 118 -6.30 -11.74 -4.33
CA PRO A 118 -5.72 -12.37 -3.15
C PRO A 118 -4.28 -12.85 -3.35
N GLN A 119 -3.96 -13.39 -4.54
CA GLN A 119 -2.63 -13.89 -4.87
C GLN A 119 -1.56 -12.79 -4.80
N ILE A 120 -1.87 -11.60 -5.32
CA ILE A 120 -0.93 -10.47 -5.35
C ILE A 120 -0.86 -9.81 -3.98
N SER A 121 -1.99 -9.72 -3.28
CA SER A 121 -2.03 -9.26 -1.88
C SER A 121 -1.14 -10.11 -0.98
N THR A 122 -1.14 -11.44 -1.14
CA THR A 122 -0.25 -12.33 -0.39
C THR A 122 1.23 -12.05 -0.67
N LEU A 123 1.60 -11.88 -1.95
CA LEU A 123 2.98 -11.53 -2.34
C LEU A 123 3.40 -10.17 -1.78
N TRP A 124 2.50 -9.19 -1.81
CA TRP A 124 2.71 -7.88 -1.22
C TRP A 124 3.04 -7.95 0.27
N TRP A 125 2.20 -8.64 1.05
CA TRP A 125 2.41 -8.78 2.49
C TRP A 125 3.66 -9.60 2.81
N MET A 126 3.98 -10.62 2.00
CA MET A 126 5.21 -11.39 2.13
C MET A 126 6.46 -10.53 1.88
N ALA A 127 6.44 -9.66 0.86
CA ALA A 127 7.55 -8.75 0.59
C ALA A 127 7.74 -7.72 1.73
N ILE A 128 6.65 -7.17 2.27
CA ILE A 128 6.71 -6.30 3.46
C ILE A 128 7.27 -7.05 4.67
N ALA A 129 6.81 -8.28 4.92
CA ALA A 129 7.29 -9.10 6.02
C ALA A 129 8.79 -9.41 5.88
N LEU A 130 9.29 -9.60 4.65
CA LEU A 130 10.71 -9.79 4.39
C LEU A 130 11.51 -8.52 4.70
N VAL A 131 11.02 -7.32 4.38
CA VAL A 131 11.68 -6.07 4.80
C VAL A 131 11.67 -5.95 6.33
N ALA A 132 10.54 -6.25 6.97
CA ALA A 132 10.37 -6.14 8.42
C ALA A 132 11.20 -7.17 9.21
N SER A 133 11.56 -8.32 8.63
CA SER A 133 12.38 -9.34 9.31
C SER A 133 13.82 -8.86 9.58
N TYR A 134 14.30 -7.87 8.82
CA TYR A 134 15.58 -7.21 9.06
C TYR A 134 15.51 -6.14 10.15
N TYR A 135 14.35 -5.93 10.78
CA TYR A 135 14.23 -5.03 11.91
C TYR A 135 15.08 -5.55 13.08
N PRO A 136 16.01 -4.75 13.62
CA PRO A 136 16.87 -5.19 14.71
C PRO A 136 16.05 -5.34 15.99
N ALA A 137 15.47 -6.52 16.20
CA ALA A 137 14.71 -6.87 17.41
C ALA A 137 15.59 -6.96 18.68
N GLN A 138 16.92 -6.79 18.59
CA GLN A 138 17.86 -7.26 19.61
C GLN A 138 18.76 -6.22 20.31
N GLN A 139 18.84 -4.95 19.89
CA GLN A 139 19.74 -3.99 20.57
C GLN A 139 19.16 -3.33 21.84
N ALA A 140 17.83 -3.31 21.99
CA ALA A 140 17.18 -2.67 23.15
C ALA A 140 17.18 -3.54 24.43
N TRP A 141 17.24 -4.87 24.30
CA TRP A 141 17.25 -5.79 25.46
C TRP A 141 18.67 -6.12 25.94
N ALA A 142 19.65 -6.24 25.03
CA ALA A 142 21.04 -6.55 25.40
C ALA A 142 21.77 -5.40 26.12
N SER A 143 21.34 -4.16 25.93
CA SER A 143 21.94 -2.97 26.58
C SER A 143 21.41 -2.71 27.99
N ARG A 144 20.28 -3.30 28.39
CA ARG A 144 19.68 -3.15 29.73
C ARG A 144 20.20 -4.15 30.75
N SER A 145 20.69 -5.31 30.34
CA SER A 145 21.19 -6.35 31.25
C SER A 145 22.63 -6.14 31.74
N PHE A 146 23.38 -5.19 31.17
CA PHE A 146 24.79 -4.94 31.53
C PHE A 146 25.00 -3.87 32.61
N LYS A 147 23.94 -3.21 33.10
CA LYS A 147 24.03 -2.14 34.13
C LYS A 147 23.65 -2.58 35.55
N LEU A 148 23.75 -3.86 35.86
CA LEU A 148 23.62 -4.39 37.23
C LEU A 148 24.94 -5.07 37.63
N ARG A 149 25.96 -4.27 37.90
CA ARG A 149 27.14 -4.65 38.68
C ARG A 149 27.57 -3.48 39.53
#